data_AF-A0A1M3ME25-F1
#
_entry.id   AF-A0A1M3ME25-F1
#
_cell.length_a   1.000
_cell.length_b   1.000
_cell.length_c   1.000
_cell.angle_alpha   90.00
_cell.angle_beta   90.00
_cell.angle_gamma   90.00
#
_symmetry.space_group_name_H-M   'P 1'
#
loop_
_entity.id
_entity.type
_entity.pdbx_description
1 polymer ?
#
loop_
_entity_poly.entity_id
_entity_poly.type
_entity_poly.pdbx_seq_one_letter_code
_entity_poly.pdbx_strand_id
1 'polypeptide(L)'
;MLPAQLSGTWNSPATGSGINYTISESPAPAKDATGAYLTVVYLENLALKKLGQNTLADDVNWLLGKGYRVIELDYAKHPDASALRLNADIIAINDALFAGNFCGSTNCSKYRSYVLFEGYRIARDIPYFKDNPLTYNYPAAYTVGDSLRMDIIYPANAAETTPVILSFSYSNSSYGSANMNQRLNLGNTLAGFDDSVLEGAPAHGMAWAIADHPKYCPWGNGKPAGGANDTYKSYQVNPDAAQKVKSAVRTLRKLGAELGLSDKIGIYGFSRGSDAGSMAVGDRTVAEFENAGFHQEIDDAVQAAALGSGVFDFTKIYKTTGDGDNNLETRCPWAWGALETNYSTWEKQGSAYLAQTAATAPVLFFYNTDDAHYYKEQIGFFKSKLDLLGVATSTLVDYGNGHSIPKTAAALSSMYAFYRNYLTPPSLDTIDITAIHANPAIPPAFDLQFSTIDRHISIRFTPAGTNHEPARLRMLDVAGRQLQVISFNPGRGTVHHRLPDDTFIIELSQGRNRIVRKLPPIVL
;
A
#
# COMPACT_ATOMS: atom_id res chain seq x y z
N MET A 1 2.64 -0.15 -40.35
CA MET A 1 2.11 1.18 -39.99
C MET A 1 2.27 1.33 -38.49
N LEU A 2 3.05 2.31 -38.03
CA LEU A 2 3.09 2.63 -36.59
C LEU A 2 1.69 3.15 -36.20
N PRO A 3 1.10 2.70 -35.07
CA PRO A 3 -0.18 3.22 -34.61
C PRO A 3 -0.08 4.73 -34.39
N ALA A 4 -1.16 5.45 -34.68
CA ALA A 4 -1.20 6.90 -34.45
C ALA A 4 -1.04 7.20 -32.96
N GLN A 5 0.04 7.89 -32.61
CA GLN A 5 0.30 8.37 -31.25
C GLN A 5 -0.63 9.56 -30.98
N LEU A 6 -1.54 9.41 -30.03
CA LEU A 6 -2.40 10.51 -29.57
C LEU A 6 -1.71 11.20 -28.40
N SER A 7 -1.77 12.53 -28.36
CA SER A 7 -1.19 13.33 -27.27
C SER A 7 -2.11 14.46 -26.87
N GLY A 8 -2.01 14.91 -25.63
CA GLY A 8 -2.76 16.06 -25.14
C GLY A 8 -2.29 16.49 -23.76
N THR A 9 -3.14 17.23 -23.05
CA THR A 9 -2.89 17.62 -21.67
C THR A 9 -3.92 17.01 -20.72
N TRP A 10 -3.46 16.59 -19.55
CA TRP A 10 -4.31 16.13 -18.45
C TRP A 10 -4.07 17.01 -17.23
N ASN A 11 -5.13 17.44 -16.56
CA ASN A 11 -5.01 18.29 -15.38
C ASN A 11 -4.63 17.42 -14.18
N SER A 12 -3.42 17.60 -13.66
CA SER A 12 -2.90 16.85 -12.50
C SER A 12 -3.27 17.55 -11.19
N PRO A 13 -4.07 16.92 -10.31
CA PRO A 13 -4.21 17.34 -8.92
C PRO A 13 -2.88 17.54 -8.18
N ALA A 14 -1.88 16.69 -8.40
CA ALA A 14 -0.61 16.71 -7.72
C ALA A 14 0.21 17.96 -8.04
N THR A 15 0.25 18.37 -9.32
CA THR A 15 0.98 19.56 -9.77
C THR A 15 0.14 20.83 -9.79
N GLY A 16 -1.19 20.70 -9.76
CA GLY A 16 -2.13 21.82 -9.92
C GLY A 16 -2.13 22.43 -11.34
N SER A 17 -1.54 21.75 -12.32
CA SER A 17 -1.41 22.23 -13.70
C SER A 17 -1.60 21.10 -14.73
N GLY A 18 -1.71 21.48 -16.00
CA GLY A 18 -1.79 20.52 -17.10
C GLY A 18 -0.43 19.87 -17.33
N ILE A 19 -0.39 18.54 -17.30
CA ILE A 19 0.77 17.72 -17.70
C ILE A 19 0.51 17.07 -19.05
N ASN A 20 1.57 16.78 -19.80
CA ASN A 20 1.43 16.15 -21.11
C ASN A 20 1.10 14.67 -20.95
N TYR A 21 0.25 14.15 -21.83
CA TYR A 21 0.07 12.71 -21.98
C TYR A 21 0.32 12.25 -23.40
N THR A 22 0.73 10.99 -23.51
CA THR A 22 0.84 10.24 -24.76
C THR A 22 0.07 8.93 -24.64
N ILE A 23 -0.58 8.50 -25.71
CA ILE A 23 -1.25 7.19 -25.79
C ILE A 23 -0.56 6.34 -26.84
N SER A 24 -0.14 5.17 -26.40
CA SER A 24 0.47 4.12 -27.20
C SER A 24 -0.42 2.86 -27.16
N GLU A 25 -0.79 2.36 -28.34
CA GLU A 25 -1.67 1.19 -28.47
C GLU A 25 -0.86 -0.06 -28.82
N SER A 26 -1.17 -1.18 -28.15
CA SER A 26 -0.65 -2.47 -28.58
C SER A 26 -1.18 -2.84 -29.98
N PRO A 27 -0.36 -3.41 -30.87
CA PRO A 27 -0.83 -3.99 -32.12
C PRO A 27 -1.85 -5.13 -31.94
N ALA A 28 -1.84 -5.78 -30.77
CA ALA A 28 -2.77 -6.84 -30.39
C ALA A 28 -3.33 -6.58 -28.98
N PRO A 29 -4.28 -5.62 -28.83
CA PRO A 29 -4.79 -5.23 -27.53
C PRO A 29 -5.46 -6.39 -26.80
N ALA A 30 -5.02 -6.64 -25.57
CA ALA A 30 -5.68 -7.53 -24.65
C ALA A 30 -6.95 -6.84 -24.11
N LYS A 31 -8.02 -7.62 -24.00
CA LYS A 31 -9.35 -7.11 -23.60
C LYS A 31 -9.87 -7.86 -22.39
N ASP A 32 -10.67 -7.17 -21.59
CA ASP A 32 -11.45 -7.82 -20.54
C ASP A 32 -12.70 -8.51 -21.11
N ALA A 33 -13.51 -9.13 -20.24
CA ALA A 33 -14.71 -9.85 -20.64
C ALA A 33 -15.79 -8.94 -21.27
N THR A 34 -15.70 -7.63 -21.10
CA THR A 34 -16.59 -6.63 -21.72
C THR A 34 -16.08 -6.13 -23.07
N GLY A 35 -14.87 -6.54 -23.47
CA GLY A 35 -14.20 -6.07 -24.67
C GLY A 35 -13.42 -4.77 -24.49
N ALA A 36 -13.35 -4.21 -23.28
CA ALA A 36 -12.58 -3.02 -22.97
C ALA A 36 -11.08 -3.33 -22.86
N TYR A 37 -10.23 -2.38 -23.23
CA TYR A 37 -8.79 -2.57 -23.37
C TYR A 37 -8.15 -2.55 -22.00
N LEU A 38 -7.23 -3.48 -21.75
CA LEU A 38 -6.39 -3.46 -20.57
C LEU A 38 -5.44 -2.26 -20.68
N THR A 39 -5.49 -1.36 -19.71
CA THR A 39 -4.78 -0.08 -19.78
C THR A 39 -3.79 0.04 -18.62
N VAL A 40 -2.59 0.52 -18.92
CA VAL A 40 -1.63 1.00 -17.92
C VAL A 40 -1.50 2.51 -18.06
N VAL A 41 -1.75 3.23 -16.99
CA VAL A 41 -1.38 4.64 -16.87
C VAL A 41 0.01 4.69 -16.26
N TYR A 42 0.98 5.15 -17.03
CA TYR A 42 2.40 5.09 -16.70
C TYR A 42 2.90 6.48 -16.31
N LEU A 43 3.32 6.65 -15.06
CA LEU A 43 3.77 7.92 -14.50
C LEU A 43 5.27 8.07 -14.73
N GLU A 44 5.69 8.99 -15.58
CA GLU A 44 7.09 9.17 -15.95
C GLU A 44 7.66 10.53 -15.53
N ASN A 45 8.98 10.63 -15.52
CA ASN A 45 9.72 11.84 -15.16
C ASN A 45 9.26 12.39 -13.80
N LEU A 46 9.23 11.53 -12.78
CA LEU A 46 8.81 11.90 -11.43
C LEU A 46 9.94 12.55 -10.62
N ALA A 47 9.62 13.38 -9.63
CA ALA A 47 10.60 14.02 -8.73
C ALA A 47 11.09 13.07 -7.61
N LEU A 48 11.34 11.81 -7.96
CA LEU A 48 11.80 10.74 -7.08
C LEU A 48 12.82 9.85 -7.79
N LYS A 49 13.69 9.19 -7.03
CA LYS A 49 14.65 8.23 -7.57
C LYS A 49 13.90 7.04 -8.18
N LYS A 50 14.20 6.71 -9.44
CA LYS A 50 13.70 5.51 -10.11
C LYS A 50 14.34 4.26 -9.50
N LEU A 51 13.53 3.27 -9.10
CA LEU A 51 14.03 2.00 -8.55
C LEU A 51 14.37 0.96 -9.62
N GLY A 52 13.48 0.76 -10.59
CA GLY A 52 13.77 -0.09 -11.73
C GLY A 52 14.89 0.51 -12.58
N GLN A 53 15.70 -0.32 -13.23
CA GLN A 53 16.82 0.16 -14.04
C GLN A 53 16.48 0.26 -15.53
N ASN A 54 15.38 -0.34 -15.97
CA ASN A 54 14.94 -0.28 -17.36
C ASN A 54 14.69 1.15 -17.83
N THR A 55 14.95 1.42 -19.11
CA THR A 55 14.54 2.70 -19.70
C THR A 55 13.01 2.76 -19.83
N LEU A 56 12.47 3.97 -19.92
CA LEU A 56 11.04 4.17 -20.20
C LEU A 56 10.62 3.39 -21.45
N ALA A 57 11.38 3.52 -22.54
CA ALA A 57 11.10 2.84 -23.80
C ALA A 57 11.09 1.30 -23.64
N ASP A 58 11.97 0.73 -22.83
CA ASP A 58 12.01 -0.73 -22.61
C ASP A 58 10.74 -1.21 -21.89
N ASP A 59 10.29 -0.48 -20.88
CA ASP A 59 9.09 -0.85 -20.12
C ASP A 59 7.81 -0.62 -20.91
N VAL A 60 7.69 0.51 -21.63
CA VAL A 60 6.54 0.80 -22.49
C VAL A 60 6.44 -0.24 -23.61
N ASN A 61 7.54 -0.55 -24.31
CA ASN A 61 7.55 -1.58 -25.35
C ASN A 61 7.19 -2.97 -24.79
N TRP A 62 7.66 -3.29 -23.58
CA TRP A 62 7.29 -4.54 -22.92
C TRP A 62 5.79 -4.59 -22.62
N LEU A 63 5.20 -3.51 -22.09
CA LEU A 63 3.77 -3.41 -21.81
C LEU A 63 2.93 -3.53 -23.09
N LEU A 64 3.30 -2.82 -24.15
CA LEU A 64 2.65 -2.93 -25.46
C LEU A 64 2.73 -4.37 -25.99
N GLY A 65 3.89 -5.03 -25.82
CA GLY A 65 4.08 -6.44 -26.18
C GLY A 65 3.25 -7.43 -25.34
N LYS A 66 2.80 -7.03 -24.15
CA LYS A 66 1.83 -7.78 -23.31
C LYS A 66 0.37 -7.48 -23.63
N GLY A 67 0.11 -6.63 -24.63
CA GLY A 67 -1.24 -6.30 -25.07
C GLY A 67 -1.87 -5.13 -24.35
N TYR A 68 -1.14 -4.39 -23.51
CA TYR A 68 -1.69 -3.21 -22.84
C TYR A 68 -1.78 -2.03 -23.80
N ARG A 69 -2.81 -1.20 -23.62
CA ARG A 69 -2.73 0.22 -23.93
C ARG A 69 -1.86 0.89 -22.86
N VAL A 70 -0.95 1.77 -23.27
CA VAL A 70 -0.15 2.56 -22.34
C VAL A 70 -0.51 4.03 -22.50
N ILE A 71 -0.87 4.70 -21.41
CA ILE A 71 -1.09 6.14 -21.34
C ILE A 71 0.00 6.72 -20.46
N GLU A 72 1.01 7.33 -21.07
CA GLU A 72 2.15 7.92 -20.40
C GLU A 72 1.76 9.33 -19.93
N LEU A 73 1.95 9.62 -18.64
CA LEU A 73 1.78 10.96 -18.05
C LEU A 73 3.16 11.53 -17.71
N ASP A 74 3.55 12.59 -18.42
CA ASP A 74 4.86 13.22 -18.26
C ASP A 74 4.82 14.35 -17.23
N TYR A 75 5.38 14.09 -16.05
CA TYR A 75 5.46 15.06 -14.98
C TYR A 75 6.61 16.05 -15.13
N ALA A 76 7.48 15.90 -16.13
CA ALA A 76 8.60 16.80 -16.42
C ALA A 76 9.48 17.13 -15.19
N LYS A 77 9.64 16.16 -14.29
CA LYS A 77 10.34 16.29 -12.99
C LYS A 77 9.77 17.40 -12.10
N HIS A 78 8.46 17.67 -12.20
CA HIS A 78 7.77 18.68 -11.39
C HIS A 78 8.00 18.38 -9.89
N PRO A 79 8.40 19.36 -9.05
CA PRO A 79 8.75 19.11 -7.64
C PRO A 79 7.64 18.46 -6.81
N ASP A 80 6.38 18.77 -7.16
CA ASP A 80 5.20 18.20 -6.50
C ASP A 80 4.80 16.82 -7.03
N ALA A 81 5.44 16.30 -8.08
CA ALA A 81 5.30 14.91 -8.54
C ALA A 81 6.14 13.97 -7.65
N SER A 82 5.92 14.05 -6.35
CA SER A 82 6.68 13.37 -5.30
C SER A 82 5.76 12.69 -4.29
N ALA A 83 6.20 11.52 -3.80
CA ALA A 83 5.60 10.74 -2.71
C ALA A 83 4.08 10.96 -2.52
N LEU A 84 3.69 11.58 -1.41
CA LEU A 84 2.30 11.70 -0.95
C LEU A 84 1.40 12.57 -1.85
N ARG A 85 1.97 13.41 -2.73
CA ARG A 85 1.17 14.22 -3.64
C ARG A 85 0.66 13.43 -4.84
N LEU A 86 1.43 12.43 -5.29
CA LEU A 86 1.02 11.54 -6.39
C LEU A 86 -0.22 10.71 -6.04
N ASN A 87 -0.50 10.47 -4.75
CA ASN A 87 -1.74 9.81 -4.32
C ASN A 87 -3.00 10.54 -4.81
N ALA A 88 -2.99 11.88 -4.90
CA ALA A 88 -4.13 12.64 -5.43
C ALA A 88 -4.35 12.37 -6.92
N ASP A 89 -3.27 12.22 -7.69
CA ASP A 89 -3.35 11.86 -9.12
C ASP A 89 -3.81 10.41 -9.30
N ILE A 90 -3.28 9.48 -8.50
CA ILE A 90 -3.69 8.07 -8.53
C ILE A 90 -5.20 7.94 -8.32
N ILE A 91 -5.75 8.66 -7.34
CA ILE A 91 -7.20 8.72 -7.09
C ILE A 91 -7.93 9.24 -8.34
N ALA A 92 -7.54 10.42 -8.84
CA ALA A 92 -8.20 11.02 -10.00
C ALA A 92 -8.10 10.18 -11.28
N ILE A 93 -7.01 9.46 -11.47
CA ILE A 93 -6.80 8.53 -12.59
C ILE A 93 -7.79 7.36 -12.47
N ASN A 94 -7.85 6.70 -11.32
CA ASN A 94 -8.77 5.58 -11.10
C ASN A 94 -10.23 6.00 -11.25
N ASP A 95 -10.61 7.17 -10.75
CA ASP A 95 -11.95 7.73 -10.90
C ASP A 95 -12.31 7.97 -12.36
N ALA A 96 -11.40 8.56 -13.13
CA ALA A 96 -11.61 8.82 -14.55
C ALA A 96 -11.69 7.53 -15.39
N LEU A 97 -10.84 6.54 -15.08
CA LEU A 97 -10.91 5.21 -15.69
C LEU A 97 -12.24 4.52 -15.37
N PHE A 98 -12.69 4.58 -14.11
CA PHE A 98 -13.98 4.03 -13.70
C PHE A 98 -15.17 4.75 -14.31
N ALA A 99 -15.10 6.09 -14.43
CA ALA A 99 -16.08 6.90 -15.15
C ALA A 99 -16.14 6.56 -16.65
N GLY A 100 -15.12 5.87 -17.17
CA GLY A 100 -15.06 5.39 -18.55
C GLY A 100 -14.54 6.42 -19.54
N ASN A 101 -13.85 7.45 -19.07
CA ASN A 101 -13.17 8.41 -19.95
C ASN A 101 -11.89 8.92 -19.28
N PHE A 102 -10.74 8.56 -19.85
CA PHE A 102 -9.45 9.05 -19.39
C PHE A 102 -8.57 9.40 -20.59
N CYS A 103 -8.05 10.63 -20.62
CA CYS A 103 -7.22 11.14 -21.71
C CYS A 103 -7.84 10.92 -23.12
N GLY A 104 -9.16 11.04 -23.25
CA GLY A 104 -9.89 10.83 -24.50
C GLY A 104 -10.16 9.36 -24.87
N SER A 105 -9.66 8.40 -24.09
CA SER A 105 -9.98 6.98 -24.23
C SER A 105 -11.27 6.61 -23.51
N THR A 106 -12.24 6.05 -24.23
CA THR A 106 -13.58 5.70 -23.69
C THR A 106 -13.79 4.21 -23.41
N ASN A 107 -12.81 3.37 -23.73
CA ASN A 107 -12.89 1.92 -23.65
C ASN A 107 -11.77 1.31 -22.80
N CYS A 108 -11.28 2.03 -21.79
CA CYS A 108 -10.37 1.47 -20.79
C CYS A 108 -11.10 0.48 -19.88
N SER A 109 -10.45 -0.63 -19.55
CA SER A 109 -11.02 -1.65 -18.67
C SER A 109 -11.24 -1.10 -17.26
N LYS A 110 -12.43 -1.33 -16.71
CA LYS A 110 -12.74 -0.99 -15.31
C LYS A 110 -12.31 -2.07 -14.31
N TYR A 111 -11.80 -3.20 -14.82
CA TYR A 111 -11.47 -4.38 -14.03
C TYR A 111 -9.97 -4.70 -14.05
N ARG A 112 -9.26 -4.17 -15.05
CA ARG A 112 -7.89 -4.56 -15.39
C ARG A 112 -7.06 -3.38 -15.90
N SER A 113 -7.25 -2.21 -15.27
CA SER A 113 -6.40 -1.05 -15.48
C SER A 113 -5.52 -0.80 -14.26
N TYR A 114 -4.32 -0.28 -14.47
CA TYR A 114 -3.30 -0.13 -13.43
C TYR A 114 -2.61 1.23 -13.55
N VAL A 115 -2.23 1.82 -12.43
CA VAL A 115 -1.29 2.94 -12.37
C VAL A 115 0.10 2.42 -12.02
N LEU A 116 1.07 2.65 -12.90
CA LEU A 116 2.46 2.22 -12.73
C LEU A 116 3.41 3.42 -12.72
N PHE A 117 4.47 3.31 -11.93
CA PHE A 117 5.55 4.28 -11.89
C PHE A 117 6.63 3.91 -12.91
N GLU A 118 7.38 4.90 -13.39
CA GLU A 118 8.55 4.66 -14.22
C GLU A 118 9.51 3.63 -13.59
N GLY A 119 9.93 2.66 -14.40
CA GLY A 119 10.77 1.54 -13.98
C GLY A 119 10.00 0.34 -13.40
N TYR A 120 8.66 0.37 -13.32
CA TYR A 120 7.87 -0.76 -12.79
C TYR A 120 7.21 -1.59 -13.89
N ARG A 121 7.03 -2.89 -13.62
CA ARG A 121 6.34 -3.87 -14.46
C ARG A 121 5.28 -4.64 -13.66
N ILE A 122 4.51 -5.47 -14.37
CA ILE A 122 3.40 -6.26 -13.80
C ILE A 122 3.62 -7.75 -14.05
N ALA A 123 3.63 -8.58 -13.01
CA ALA A 123 3.41 -10.02 -13.13
C ALA A 123 1.92 -10.27 -12.85
N ARG A 124 1.15 -10.42 -13.93
CA ARG A 124 -0.33 -10.48 -13.87
C ARG A 124 -0.83 -11.92 -13.89
N ASP A 125 -1.99 -12.14 -13.28
CA ASP A 125 -2.74 -13.40 -13.29
C ASP A 125 -1.98 -14.58 -12.70
N ILE A 126 -1.12 -14.32 -11.73
CA ILE A 126 -0.34 -15.35 -11.05
C ILE A 126 -1.28 -16.21 -10.22
N PRO A 127 -1.45 -17.51 -10.54
CA PRO A 127 -2.31 -18.37 -9.76
C PRO A 127 -1.67 -18.65 -8.40
N TYR A 128 -2.43 -18.48 -7.32
CA TYR A 128 -1.94 -18.72 -5.97
C TYR A 128 -2.71 -19.81 -5.22
N PHE A 129 -3.90 -20.20 -5.68
CA PHE A 129 -4.68 -21.27 -5.05
C PHE A 129 -5.71 -21.84 -6.04
N LYS A 130 -5.99 -23.14 -5.99
CA LYS A 130 -7.10 -23.75 -6.72
C LYS A 130 -8.30 -23.91 -5.80
N ASP A 131 -9.36 -23.18 -6.09
CA ASP A 131 -10.57 -23.10 -5.28
C ASP A 131 -11.29 -24.45 -5.16
N ASN A 132 -12.00 -24.65 -4.05
CA ASN A 132 -12.88 -25.78 -3.85
C ASN A 132 -14.35 -25.36 -4.02
N PRO A 133 -15.04 -25.78 -5.11
CA PRO A 133 -16.43 -25.38 -5.35
C PRO A 133 -17.40 -25.83 -4.25
N LEU A 134 -17.03 -26.84 -3.45
CA LEU A 134 -17.86 -27.35 -2.36
C LEU A 134 -17.85 -26.45 -1.11
N THR A 135 -16.88 -25.54 -0.95
CA THR A 135 -16.81 -24.64 0.22
C THR A 135 -18.02 -23.72 0.27
N TYR A 136 -18.23 -22.95 -0.80
CA TYR A 136 -19.35 -22.00 -0.90
C TYR A 136 -20.55 -22.57 -1.63
N ASN A 137 -20.40 -23.70 -2.34
CA ASN A 137 -21.47 -24.42 -3.02
C ASN A 137 -22.36 -23.51 -3.90
N TYR A 138 -21.72 -22.61 -4.65
CA TYR A 138 -22.39 -21.62 -5.50
C TYR A 138 -21.53 -21.18 -6.70
N PRO A 139 -22.14 -20.95 -7.88
CA PRO A 139 -23.47 -21.43 -8.26
C PRO A 139 -23.48 -22.96 -8.45
N ALA A 140 -24.64 -23.60 -8.55
CA ALA A 140 -24.72 -25.07 -8.70
C ALA A 140 -23.97 -25.62 -9.93
N ALA A 141 -23.77 -24.79 -10.96
CA ALA A 141 -23.00 -25.16 -12.16
C ALA A 141 -21.48 -25.21 -11.91
N TYR A 142 -20.99 -24.57 -10.85
CA TYR A 142 -19.57 -24.54 -10.51
C TYR A 142 -19.19 -25.84 -9.80
N THR A 143 -18.65 -26.78 -10.58
CA THR A 143 -18.34 -28.15 -10.14
C THR A 143 -16.87 -28.50 -10.25
N VAL A 144 -16.07 -27.66 -10.92
CA VAL A 144 -14.62 -27.81 -11.09
C VAL A 144 -13.96 -26.51 -10.64
N GLY A 145 -13.06 -26.60 -9.67
CA GLY A 145 -12.41 -25.44 -9.08
C GLY A 145 -11.55 -24.61 -10.04
N ASP A 146 -11.75 -23.30 -10.04
CA ASP A 146 -10.93 -22.30 -10.72
C ASP A 146 -9.69 -21.94 -9.90
N SER A 147 -8.72 -21.26 -10.51
CA SER A 147 -7.59 -20.69 -9.77
C SER A 147 -7.86 -19.25 -9.37
N LEU A 148 -7.70 -18.95 -8.07
CA LEU A 148 -7.56 -17.58 -7.60
C LEU A 148 -6.18 -17.05 -8.00
N ARG A 149 -6.12 -15.76 -8.32
CA ARG A 149 -4.94 -15.12 -8.91
C ARG A 149 -4.58 -13.81 -8.23
N MET A 150 -3.32 -13.42 -8.40
CA MET A 150 -2.73 -12.21 -7.88
C MET A 150 -2.00 -11.46 -9.00
N ASP A 151 -1.97 -10.14 -8.87
CA ASP A 151 -1.10 -9.28 -9.67
C ASP A 151 -0.01 -8.70 -8.78
N ILE A 152 1.22 -8.67 -9.28
CA ILE A 152 2.41 -8.17 -8.57
C ILE A 152 3.02 -7.06 -9.42
N ILE A 153 3.10 -5.85 -8.85
CA ILE A 153 3.71 -4.68 -9.48
C ILE A 153 5.06 -4.46 -8.81
N TYR A 154 6.13 -4.54 -9.60
CA TYR A 154 7.50 -4.62 -9.10
C TYR A 154 8.45 -3.73 -9.91
N PRO A 155 9.51 -3.18 -9.29
CA PRO A 155 10.53 -2.44 -10.02
C PRO A 155 11.36 -3.40 -10.87
N ALA A 156 11.44 -3.15 -12.17
CA ALA A 156 12.10 -4.04 -13.11
C ALA A 156 13.62 -3.88 -13.06
N ASN A 157 14.32 -4.99 -12.84
CA ASN A 157 15.78 -5.03 -12.72
C ASN A 157 16.32 -4.04 -11.67
N ALA A 158 15.67 -3.95 -10.51
CA ALA A 158 16.11 -3.05 -9.45
C ALA A 158 17.52 -3.39 -8.94
N ALA A 159 18.31 -2.36 -8.60
CA ALA A 159 19.66 -2.55 -8.04
C ALA A 159 19.63 -3.13 -6.61
N GLU A 160 18.57 -2.83 -5.87
CA GLU A 160 18.35 -3.24 -4.49
C GLU A 160 17.02 -3.98 -4.40
N THR A 161 16.97 -5.02 -3.57
CA THR A 161 15.72 -5.76 -3.35
C THR A 161 14.68 -4.86 -2.73
N THR A 162 13.43 -4.98 -3.19
CA THR A 162 12.33 -4.10 -2.78
C THR A 162 11.27 -4.88 -2.00
N PRO A 163 10.81 -4.42 -0.82
CA PRO A 163 9.72 -5.08 -0.10
C PRO A 163 8.38 -4.86 -0.81
N VAL A 164 7.38 -5.67 -0.46
CA VAL A 164 6.07 -5.65 -1.11
C VAL A 164 4.94 -5.50 -0.10
N ILE A 165 3.94 -4.67 -0.45
CA ILE A 165 2.66 -4.60 0.27
C ILE A 165 1.64 -5.46 -0.49
N LEU A 166 1.10 -6.49 0.17
CA LEU A 166 0.05 -7.36 -0.35
C LEU A 166 -1.31 -6.94 0.21
N SER A 167 -2.30 -6.84 -0.65
CA SER A 167 -3.71 -6.70 -0.28
C SER A 167 -4.56 -7.83 -0.86
N PHE A 168 -5.68 -8.09 -0.20
CA PHE A 168 -6.76 -8.90 -0.75
C PHE A 168 -7.89 -7.97 -1.17
N SER A 169 -8.31 -8.13 -2.42
CA SER A 169 -9.36 -7.32 -3.02
C SER A 169 -10.64 -7.30 -2.19
N TYR A 170 -11.32 -6.15 -2.20
CA TYR A 170 -12.63 -5.97 -1.55
C TYR A 170 -13.75 -6.64 -2.36
N SER A 171 -13.51 -6.84 -3.66
CA SER A 171 -14.35 -7.60 -4.59
C SER A 171 -14.02 -9.08 -4.60
N ASN A 172 -15.03 -9.89 -4.91
CA ASN A 172 -14.87 -11.32 -5.07
C ASN A 172 -14.78 -11.69 -6.54
N SER A 173 -13.72 -12.40 -6.88
CA SER A 173 -13.74 -13.24 -8.07
C SER A 173 -14.70 -14.41 -7.85
N SER A 174 -15.34 -14.88 -8.91
CA SER A 174 -16.22 -16.04 -8.86
C SER A 174 -16.34 -16.72 -10.22
N TYR A 175 -16.98 -17.88 -10.24
CA TYR A 175 -17.21 -18.65 -11.45
C TYR A 175 -17.86 -17.86 -12.59
N GLY A 176 -17.38 -18.12 -13.80
CA GLY A 176 -17.79 -17.48 -15.06
C GLY A 176 -16.81 -16.41 -15.51
N SER A 177 -16.45 -16.40 -16.79
CA SER A 177 -15.37 -15.57 -17.35
C SER A 177 -15.49 -14.07 -17.04
N ALA A 178 -16.72 -13.53 -16.99
CA ALA A 178 -16.99 -12.14 -16.63
C ALA A 178 -16.72 -11.81 -15.16
N ASN A 179 -16.73 -12.81 -14.28
CA ASN A 179 -16.61 -12.67 -12.83
C ASN A 179 -15.24 -13.14 -12.31
N MET A 180 -14.36 -13.63 -13.16
CA MET A 180 -12.98 -13.94 -12.80
C MET A 180 -12.15 -12.66 -12.73
N ASN A 181 -11.06 -12.68 -11.95
CA ASN A 181 -10.07 -11.60 -11.86
C ASN A 181 -10.65 -10.23 -11.44
N GLN A 182 -11.61 -10.22 -10.52
CA GLN A 182 -12.27 -9.01 -10.04
C GLN A 182 -11.43 -8.21 -9.03
N ARG A 183 -10.18 -8.61 -8.80
CA ARG A 183 -9.30 -8.00 -7.79
C ARG A 183 -8.98 -6.52 -8.00
N LEU A 184 -9.06 -6.02 -9.24
CA LEU A 184 -8.97 -4.60 -9.58
C LEU A 184 -10.28 -4.05 -10.14
N ASN A 185 -11.43 -4.60 -9.75
CA ASN A 185 -12.72 -3.98 -10.07
C ASN A 185 -12.75 -2.58 -9.44
N LEU A 186 -12.46 -1.54 -10.24
CA LEU A 186 -12.17 -0.20 -9.76
C LEU A 186 -13.32 0.37 -8.93
N GLY A 187 -14.57 0.14 -9.37
CA GLY A 187 -15.77 0.63 -8.67
C GLY A 187 -15.99 0.04 -7.28
N ASN A 188 -15.30 -1.06 -6.96
CA ASN A 188 -15.42 -1.75 -5.68
C ASN A 188 -14.09 -1.82 -4.90
N THR A 189 -12.97 -1.35 -5.47
CA THR A 189 -11.63 -1.46 -4.88
C THR A 189 -10.96 -0.10 -4.81
N LEU A 190 -10.38 0.37 -5.91
CA LEU A 190 -9.60 1.61 -5.95
C LEU A 190 -10.51 2.84 -6.05
N ALA A 191 -11.19 3.05 -7.19
CA ALA A 191 -12.07 4.20 -7.39
C ALA A 191 -13.27 4.22 -6.41
N GLY A 192 -13.81 3.04 -6.05
CA GLY A 192 -14.95 2.96 -5.12
C GLY A 192 -14.69 3.53 -3.72
N PHE A 193 -13.43 3.63 -3.32
CA PHE A 193 -13.01 4.11 -2.00
C PHE A 193 -12.01 5.28 -2.05
N ASP A 194 -11.63 5.73 -3.25
CA ASP A 194 -10.46 6.58 -3.52
C ASP A 194 -9.16 5.98 -2.94
N ASP A 195 -8.94 4.68 -3.16
CA ASP A 195 -7.78 3.95 -2.64
C ASP A 195 -6.55 4.14 -3.51
N SER A 196 -5.51 4.71 -2.90
CA SER A 196 -4.21 4.92 -3.52
C SER A 196 -3.07 4.30 -2.70
N VAL A 197 -3.36 3.51 -1.67
CA VAL A 197 -2.33 2.99 -0.75
C VAL A 197 -1.39 2.02 -1.46
N LEU A 198 -1.92 1.09 -2.25
CA LEU A 198 -1.10 0.15 -3.00
C LEU A 198 -0.36 0.85 -4.15
N GLU A 199 -1.11 1.56 -5.00
CA GLU A 199 -0.55 2.20 -6.19
C GLU A 199 0.41 3.36 -5.85
N GLY A 200 0.32 3.93 -4.64
CA GLY A 200 1.27 4.93 -4.13
C GLY A 200 2.51 4.35 -3.44
N ALA A 201 2.52 3.05 -3.12
CA ALA A 201 3.65 2.37 -2.49
C ALA A 201 5.00 2.51 -3.27
N PRO A 202 5.02 2.53 -4.62
CA PRO A 202 6.24 2.79 -5.39
C PRO A 202 6.91 4.11 -5.05
N ALA A 203 6.15 5.15 -4.70
CA ALA A 203 6.66 6.46 -4.29
C ALA A 203 7.32 6.45 -2.90
N HIS A 204 7.27 5.29 -2.22
CA HIS A 204 7.87 5.03 -0.92
C HIS A 204 8.86 3.84 -0.95
N GLY A 205 9.28 3.44 -2.15
CA GLY A 205 10.33 2.45 -2.36
C GLY A 205 9.83 1.01 -2.21
N MET A 206 8.54 0.78 -2.48
CA MET A 206 7.89 -0.52 -2.26
C MET A 206 7.20 -1.02 -3.53
N ALA A 207 7.26 -2.32 -3.74
CA ALA A 207 6.39 -3.03 -4.67
C ALA A 207 5.00 -3.19 -4.02
N TRP A 208 4.02 -3.55 -4.83
CA TRP A 208 2.70 -3.90 -4.31
C TRP A 208 2.10 -5.07 -5.06
N ALA A 209 1.22 -5.79 -4.38
CA ALA A 209 0.48 -6.90 -4.95
C ALA A 209 -0.98 -6.86 -4.49
N ILE A 210 -1.87 -7.31 -5.35
CA ILE A 210 -3.27 -7.52 -4.98
C ILE A 210 -3.73 -8.90 -5.42
N ALA A 211 -4.27 -9.66 -4.46
CA ALA A 211 -4.82 -10.98 -4.69
C ALA A 211 -6.34 -10.93 -4.79
N ASP A 212 -6.93 -11.85 -5.56
CA ASP A 212 -8.36 -12.15 -5.46
C ASP A 212 -8.73 -12.41 -4.00
N HIS A 213 -9.91 -11.96 -3.57
CA HIS A 213 -10.40 -12.24 -2.22
C HIS A 213 -10.53 -13.76 -2.00
N PRO A 214 -10.19 -14.31 -0.82
CA PRO A 214 -10.33 -15.75 -0.53
C PRO A 214 -11.76 -16.31 -0.71
N LYS A 215 -12.80 -15.48 -0.55
CA LYS A 215 -14.18 -15.89 -0.82
C LYS A 215 -14.42 -15.91 -2.33
N TYR A 216 -14.30 -17.09 -2.94
CA TYR A 216 -14.54 -17.30 -4.36
C TYR A 216 -16.02 -17.54 -4.66
N CYS A 217 -16.84 -16.51 -4.46
CA CYS A 217 -18.28 -16.54 -4.67
C CYS A 217 -18.79 -15.09 -4.67
N PRO A 218 -19.83 -14.72 -5.45
CA PRO A 218 -20.39 -13.38 -5.39
C PRO A 218 -20.72 -12.95 -3.97
N TRP A 219 -20.56 -11.65 -3.71
CA TRP A 219 -20.67 -11.04 -2.38
C TRP A 219 -21.94 -11.50 -1.63
N GLY A 220 -23.06 -11.51 -2.36
CA GLY A 220 -24.40 -11.83 -1.90
C GLY A 220 -24.70 -13.31 -1.61
N ASN A 221 -23.78 -14.23 -1.88
CA ASN A 221 -24.14 -15.65 -2.02
C ASN A 221 -23.18 -16.61 -1.30
N GLY A 222 -23.54 -17.89 -1.35
CA GLY A 222 -22.79 -19.02 -0.82
C GLY A 222 -23.51 -19.69 0.36
N LYS A 223 -23.31 -21.00 0.50
CA LYS A 223 -23.88 -21.81 1.59
C LYS A 223 -23.08 -23.10 1.84
N PRO A 224 -23.18 -23.69 3.04
CA PRO A 224 -22.73 -25.07 3.22
C PRO A 224 -23.63 -26.04 2.45
N ALA A 225 -23.13 -27.24 2.16
CA ALA A 225 -23.93 -28.30 1.56
C ALA A 225 -25.18 -28.60 2.41
N GLY A 226 -26.36 -28.53 1.79
CA GLY A 226 -27.65 -28.71 2.50
C GLY A 226 -28.08 -27.55 3.40
N GLY A 227 -27.29 -26.46 3.51
CA GLY A 227 -27.60 -25.30 4.34
C GLY A 227 -28.57 -24.30 3.72
N ALA A 228 -28.90 -23.27 4.51
CA ALA A 228 -29.71 -22.15 4.06
C ALA A 228 -28.99 -21.34 2.95
N ASN A 229 -29.74 -20.83 1.98
CA ASN A 229 -29.17 -19.94 0.97
C ASN A 229 -28.61 -18.67 1.63
N ASP A 230 -27.55 -18.12 1.05
CA ASP A 230 -26.86 -16.92 1.50
C ASP A 230 -26.27 -16.99 2.91
N THR A 231 -26.10 -18.21 3.45
CA THR A 231 -25.43 -18.43 4.75
C THR A 231 -24.06 -17.76 4.79
N TYR A 232 -23.29 -17.75 3.70
CA TYR A 232 -21.97 -17.11 3.67
C TYR A 232 -21.97 -15.69 3.12
N LYS A 233 -23.14 -15.03 2.99
CA LYS A 233 -23.18 -13.66 2.50
C LYS A 233 -22.49 -12.71 3.48
N SER A 234 -21.59 -11.88 2.93
CA SER A 234 -20.76 -10.89 3.62
C SER A 234 -19.47 -11.36 4.32
N TYR A 235 -19.21 -12.66 4.51
CA TYR A 235 -18.00 -13.14 5.20
C TYR A 235 -17.36 -14.37 4.55
N GLN A 236 -16.07 -14.56 4.76
CA GLN A 236 -15.30 -15.75 4.39
C GLN A 236 -15.18 -16.73 5.56
N VAL A 237 -14.83 -17.98 5.30
CA VAL A 237 -14.83 -19.05 6.30
C VAL A 237 -13.50 -19.79 6.33
N ASN A 238 -13.08 -20.21 7.53
CA ASN A 238 -11.94 -21.07 7.75
C ASN A 238 -12.35 -22.56 7.74
N PRO A 239 -11.47 -23.47 7.28
CA PRO A 239 -10.05 -23.24 6.95
C PRO A 239 -9.78 -22.62 5.57
N ASP A 240 -10.77 -22.56 4.68
CA ASP A 240 -10.60 -22.15 3.28
C ASP A 240 -9.95 -20.77 3.10
N ALA A 241 -10.41 -19.76 3.86
CA ALA A 241 -9.87 -18.41 3.76
C ALA A 241 -8.41 -18.32 4.24
N ALA A 242 -8.09 -18.88 5.40
CA ALA A 242 -6.72 -18.93 5.91
C ALA A 242 -5.77 -19.67 4.96
N GLN A 243 -6.19 -20.84 4.42
CA GLN A 243 -5.41 -21.59 3.44
C GLN A 243 -5.08 -20.75 2.19
N LYS A 244 -6.06 -20.03 1.65
CA LYS A 244 -5.89 -19.17 0.48
C LYS A 244 -4.97 -17.98 0.76
N VAL A 245 -5.14 -17.31 1.90
CA VAL A 245 -4.31 -16.17 2.30
C VAL A 245 -2.86 -16.58 2.45
N LYS A 246 -2.60 -17.67 3.19
CA LYS A 246 -1.27 -18.23 3.38
C LYS A 246 -0.63 -18.65 2.05
N SER A 247 -1.40 -19.31 1.17
CA SER A 247 -0.93 -19.68 -0.17
C SER A 247 -0.57 -18.48 -1.04
N ALA A 248 -1.29 -17.36 -0.92
CA ALA A 248 -0.95 -16.12 -1.61
C ALA A 248 0.40 -15.56 -1.13
N VAL A 249 0.65 -15.55 0.19
CA VAL A 249 1.93 -15.11 0.77
C VAL A 249 3.08 -16.00 0.29
N ARG A 250 2.93 -17.33 0.32
CA ARG A 250 3.96 -18.27 -0.15
C ARG A 250 4.27 -18.11 -1.64
N THR A 251 3.22 -17.93 -2.45
CA THR A 251 3.36 -17.67 -3.89
C THR A 251 4.06 -16.34 -4.15
N LEU A 252 3.69 -15.28 -3.41
CA LEU A 252 4.33 -13.97 -3.50
C LEU A 252 5.80 -14.04 -3.13
N ARG A 253 6.15 -14.75 -2.06
CA ARG A 253 7.54 -14.94 -1.63
C ARG A 253 8.36 -15.72 -2.66
N LYS A 254 7.80 -16.80 -3.21
CA LYS A 254 8.46 -17.61 -4.24
C LYS A 254 8.81 -16.77 -5.47
N LEU A 255 7.82 -16.10 -6.04
CA LEU A 255 8.00 -15.33 -7.27
C LEU A 255 8.70 -14.01 -7.01
N GLY A 256 8.49 -13.40 -5.85
CA GLY A 256 9.16 -12.17 -5.45
C GLY A 256 10.68 -12.29 -5.53
N ALA A 257 11.24 -13.43 -5.11
CA ALA A 257 12.67 -13.70 -5.26
C ALA A 257 13.15 -13.65 -6.72
N GLU A 258 12.33 -14.13 -7.66
CA GLU A 258 12.63 -14.10 -9.11
C GLU A 258 12.46 -12.70 -9.72
N LEU A 259 11.61 -11.87 -9.09
CA LEU A 259 11.30 -10.50 -9.51
C LEU A 259 12.21 -9.44 -8.85
N GLY A 260 13.18 -9.84 -8.03
CA GLY A 260 14.05 -8.90 -7.30
C GLY A 260 13.39 -8.24 -6.09
N LEU A 261 12.33 -8.84 -5.54
CA LEU A 261 11.71 -8.41 -4.28
C LEU A 261 12.48 -8.99 -3.08
N SER A 262 12.41 -8.30 -1.95
CA SER A 262 12.93 -8.82 -0.68
C SER A 262 11.99 -9.90 -0.10
N ASP A 263 12.41 -10.54 0.98
CA ASP A 263 11.58 -11.48 1.75
C ASP A 263 10.48 -10.81 2.59
N LYS A 264 10.53 -9.46 2.69
CA LYS A 264 9.64 -8.63 3.51
C LYS A 264 8.30 -8.36 2.81
N ILE A 265 7.23 -8.82 3.45
CA ILE A 265 5.85 -8.67 2.99
C ILE A 265 5.06 -7.94 4.09
N GLY A 266 4.46 -6.81 3.72
CA GLY A 266 3.44 -6.13 4.52
C GLY A 266 2.04 -6.49 4.03
N ILE A 267 1.05 -6.48 4.92
CA ILE A 267 -0.36 -6.62 4.57
C ILE A 267 -1.06 -5.27 4.64
N TYR A 268 -1.82 -4.93 3.61
CA TYR A 268 -2.81 -3.85 3.63
C TYR A 268 -4.20 -4.44 3.46
N GLY A 269 -5.12 -4.11 4.36
CA GLY A 269 -6.50 -4.53 4.24
C GLY A 269 -7.47 -3.50 4.77
N PHE A 270 -8.58 -3.30 4.07
CA PHE A 270 -9.72 -2.49 4.48
C PHE A 270 -11.03 -3.26 4.26
N SER A 271 -12.03 -3.04 5.12
CA SER A 271 -13.30 -3.78 5.08
C SER A 271 -13.04 -5.29 5.07
N ARG A 272 -13.69 -6.03 4.18
CA ARG A 272 -13.45 -7.46 3.98
C ARG A 272 -12.01 -7.81 3.56
N GLY A 273 -11.29 -6.89 2.93
CA GLY A 273 -9.86 -7.04 2.68
C GLY A 273 -9.04 -7.05 3.96
N SER A 274 -9.49 -6.34 5.00
CA SER A 274 -8.94 -6.38 6.37
C SER A 274 -9.21 -7.74 7.01
N ASP A 275 -10.44 -8.24 6.91
CA ASP A 275 -10.80 -9.57 7.43
C ASP A 275 -9.94 -10.67 6.80
N ALA A 276 -9.79 -10.64 5.47
CA ALA A 276 -8.96 -11.60 4.73
C ALA A 276 -7.47 -11.43 5.05
N GLY A 277 -6.93 -10.22 4.88
CA GLY A 277 -5.52 -9.94 5.10
C GLY A 277 -5.05 -10.21 6.53
N SER A 278 -5.92 -9.99 7.51
CA SER A 278 -5.62 -10.26 8.92
C SER A 278 -5.33 -11.75 9.20
N MET A 279 -5.76 -12.68 8.35
CA MET A 279 -5.44 -14.11 8.52
C MET A 279 -3.95 -14.42 8.33
N ALA A 280 -3.16 -13.51 7.77
CA ALA A 280 -1.72 -13.67 7.60
C ALA A 280 -0.88 -13.23 8.82
N VAL A 281 -1.46 -12.50 9.79
CA VAL A 281 -0.66 -11.77 10.79
C VAL A 281 -0.25 -12.62 11.99
N GLY A 282 -1.03 -13.64 12.32
CA GLY A 282 -0.87 -14.42 13.54
C GLY A 282 0.23 -15.47 13.44
N ASP A 283 0.84 -15.77 14.59
CA ASP A 283 1.95 -16.72 14.74
C ASP A 283 1.51 -18.16 15.10
N ARG A 284 0.22 -18.37 15.36
CA ARG A 284 -0.32 -19.70 15.66
C ARG A 284 -0.31 -20.61 14.43
N THR A 285 0.34 -21.76 14.55
CA THR A 285 0.20 -22.85 13.57
C THR A 285 -1.10 -23.61 13.79
N VAL A 286 -1.92 -23.72 12.74
CA VAL A 286 -3.15 -24.53 12.74
C VAL A 286 -3.05 -25.54 11.61
N ALA A 287 -2.96 -26.83 11.93
CA ALA A 287 -2.67 -27.88 10.94
C ALA A 287 -3.62 -27.86 9.72
N GLU A 288 -4.91 -27.58 9.95
CA GLU A 288 -5.91 -27.45 8.88
C GLU A 288 -5.70 -26.23 7.98
N PHE A 289 -4.98 -25.20 8.42
CA PHE A 289 -4.70 -24.00 7.63
C PHE A 289 -3.42 -24.14 6.79
N GLU A 290 -2.50 -25.03 7.22
CA GLU A 290 -1.22 -25.27 6.54
C GLU A 290 -1.29 -26.35 5.46
N ASN A 291 -2.35 -27.16 5.43
CA ASN A 291 -2.39 -28.40 4.63
C ASN A 291 -2.91 -28.25 3.19
N ALA A 292 -3.16 -27.02 2.70
CA ALA A 292 -3.61 -26.77 1.33
C ALA A 292 -2.87 -25.60 0.65
N GLY A 293 -3.10 -25.44 -0.65
CA GLY A 293 -2.51 -24.38 -1.46
C GLY A 293 -1.17 -24.72 -2.09
N PHE A 294 -0.57 -23.73 -2.74
CA PHE A 294 0.72 -23.84 -3.42
C PHE A 294 1.87 -23.53 -2.47
N HIS A 295 3.05 -24.03 -2.83
CA HIS A 295 4.34 -23.72 -2.19
C HIS A 295 4.36 -23.94 -0.68
N GLN A 296 3.71 -24.99 -0.17
CA GLN A 296 3.57 -25.28 1.27
C GLN A 296 4.91 -25.40 2.01
N GLU A 297 6.00 -25.66 1.29
CA GLU A 297 7.37 -25.70 1.80
C GLU A 297 7.96 -24.31 2.12
N ILE A 298 7.31 -23.23 1.67
CA ILE A 298 7.78 -21.86 1.84
C ILE A 298 7.08 -21.25 3.05
N ASP A 299 7.84 -20.47 3.83
CA ASP A 299 7.29 -19.70 4.95
C ASP A 299 6.17 -18.76 4.50
N ASP A 300 5.22 -18.46 5.38
CA ASP A 300 4.11 -17.54 5.13
C ASP A 300 4.00 -16.39 6.15
N ALA A 301 5.02 -16.20 7.00
CA ALA A 301 5.04 -15.10 7.95
C ALA A 301 5.15 -13.74 7.26
N VAL A 302 4.36 -12.76 7.72
CA VAL A 302 4.42 -11.37 7.25
C VAL A 302 5.07 -10.48 8.29
N GLN A 303 5.59 -9.31 7.88
CA GLN A 303 6.39 -8.45 8.75
C GLN A 303 5.63 -7.29 9.37
N ALA A 304 4.49 -6.91 8.79
CA ALA A 304 3.61 -5.89 9.34
C ALA A 304 2.24 -5.96 8.67
N ALA A 305 1.21 -5.42 9.32
CA ALA A 305 -0.10 -5.24 8.72
C ALA A 305 -0.70 -3.87 9.04
N ALA A 306 -1.22 -3.16 8.05
CA ALA A 306 -2.18 -2.08 8.27
C ALA A 306 -3.59 -2.61 8.01
N LEU A 307 -4.41 -2.66 9.05
CA LEU A 307 -5.74 -3.26 9.06
C LEU A 307 -6.81 -2.22 9.38
N GLY A 308 -7.70 -2.01 8.41
CA GLY A 308 -8.81 -1.08 8.50
C GLY A 308 -10.01 -1.67 9.23
N SER A 309 -11.15 -0.97 9.19
CA SER A 309 -12.47 -1.51 9.60
C SER A 309 -12.66 -2.94 9.09
N GLY A 310 -12.86 -3.89 9.99
CA GLY A 310 -12.99 -5.32 9.69
C GLY A 310 -13.47 -6.14 10.89
N VAL A 311 -13.72 -7.43 10.68
CA VAL A 311 -14.13 -8.41 11.69
C VAL A 311 -12.98 -9.38 11.95
N PHE A 312 -12.47 -9.38 13.19
CA PHE A 312 -11.29 -10.13 13.60
C PHE A 312 -11.58 -11.21 14.63
N ASP A 313 -12.68 -11.09 15.38
CA ASP A 313 -13.14 -12.04 16.38
C ASP A 313 -14.66 -12.26 16.27
N PHE A 314 -15.03 -13.35 15.61
CA PHE A 314 -16.42 -13.75 15.42
C PHE A 314 -17.13 -14.16 16.73
N THR A 315 -16.40 -14.34 17.84
CA THR A 315 -17.02 -14.60 19.15
C THR A 315 -17.59 -13.34 19.81
N LYS A 316 -17.38 -12.16 19.21
CA LYS A 316 -17.74 -10.85 19.80
C LYS A 316 -18.93 -10.15 19.15
N ILE A 317 -19.56 -10.73 18.14
CA ILE A 317 -20.64 -10.09 17.34
C ILE A 317 -22.08 -10.47 17.80
N TYR A 318 -22.27 -10.98 19.03
CA TYR A 318 -23.57 -11.54 19.50
C TYR A 318 -24.03 -11.09 20.88
N LYS A 319 -23.40 -10.06 21.47
CA LYS A 319 -23.69 -9.78 22.89
C LYS A 319 -25.08 -9.14 23.08
N THR A 320 -25.69 -8.61 22.02
CA THR A 320 -27.03 -8.00 21.97
C THR A 320 -27.55 -7.88 20.53
N THR A 321 -28.86 -8.02 20.29
CA THR A 321 -29.45 -7.76 18.96
C THR A 321 -29.18 -6.33 18.49
N GLY A 322 -28.54 -6.18 17.32
CA GLY A 322 -28.22 -4.87 16.74
C GLY A 322 -26.91 -4.26 17.25
N ASP A 323 -26.03 -5.04 17.88
CA ASP A 323 -24.67 -4.61 18.24
C ASP A 323 -23.63 -4.89 17.13
N GLY A 324 -24.01 -5.66 16.11
CA GLY A 324 -23.17 -6.01 14.97
C GLY A 324 -23.81 -5.74 13.61
N ASP A 325 -23.25 -6.36 12.57
CA ASP A 325 -23.96 -6.52 11.31
C ASP A 325 -25.08 -7.56 11.53
N ASN A 326 -26.33 -7.10 11.52
CA ASN A 326 -27.54 -7.95 11.63
C ASN A 326 -27.48 -9.21 10.74
N ASN A 327 -26.77 -9.12 9.61
CA ASN A 327 -26.56 -10.28 8.76
C ASN A 327 -25.66 -11.32 9.40
N LEU A 328 -24.52 -10.92 10.00
CA LEU A 328 -23.60 -11.84 10.66
C LEU A 328 -24.28 -12.46 11.89
N GLU A 329 -25.02 -11.66 12.65
CA GLU A 329 -25.83 -12.12 13.80
C GLU A 329 -26.78 -13.27 13.44
N THR A 330 -27.30 -13.28 12.21
CA THR A 330 -28.22 -14.34 11.76
C THR A 330 -27.49 -15.48 11.06
N ARG A 331 -26.49 -15.17 10.23
CA ARG A 331 -25.92 -16.11 9.26
C ARG A 331 -24.81 -16.98 9.81
N CYS A 332 -23.97 -16.47 10.70
CA CYS A 332 -22.93 -17.30 11.27
C CYS A 332 -23.52 -18.41 12.16
N PRO A 333 -24.63 -18.23 12.92
CA PRO A 333 -25.31 -19.36 13.56
C PRO A 333 -25.89 -20.38 12.56
N TRP A 334 -26.30 -19.97 11.35
CA TRP A 334 -26.67 -20.91 10.29
C TRP A 334 -25.49 -21.73 9.79
N ALA A 335 -24.28 -21.18 9.82
CA ALA A 335 -23.06 -21.86 9.39
C ALA A 335 -22.45 -22.76 10.48
N TRP A 336 -22.43 -22.30 11.73
CA TRP A 336 -21.57 -22.86 12.78
C TRP A 336 -22.35 -23.30 14.03
N GLY A 337 -23.68 -23.16 14.02
CA GLY A 337 -24.53 -23.41 15.19
C GLY A 337 -24.43 -22.30 16.24
N ALA A 338 -25.20 -22.43 17.32
CA ALA A 338 -25.22 -21.45 18.41
C ALA A 338 -23.82 -21.28 19.04
N LEU A 339 -23.44 -20.04 19.36
CA LEU A 339 -22.12 -19.69 19.87
C LEU A 339 -21.80 -20.42 21.19
N GLU A 340 -22.78 -20.51 22.10
CA GLU A 340 -22.62 -21.09 23.43
C GLU A 340 -22.19 -22.55 23.38
N THR A 341 -22.69 -23.30 22.39
CA THR A 341 -22.41 -24.73 22.23
C THR A 341 -21.32 -25.02 21.20
N ASN A 342 -20.90 -24.03 20.39
CA ASN A 342 -19.94 -24.20 19.31
C ASN A 342 -18.73 -23.24 19.39
N TYR A 343 -18.45 -22.65 20.55
CA TYR A 343 -17.45 -21.58 20.73
C TYR A 343 -16.11 -21.82 20.00
N SER A 344 -15.54 -23.02 20.09
CA SER A 344 -14.26 -23.35 19.44
C SER A 344 -14.30 -23.24 17.90
N THR A 345 -15.45 -23.54 17.29
CA THR A 345 -15.67 -23.37 15.85
C THR A 345 -15.66 -21.90 15.48
N TRP A 346 -16.35 -21.06 16.26
CA TRP A 346 -16.44 -19.62 16.08
C TRP A 346 -15.10 -18.92 16.25
N GLU A 347 -14.37 -19.29 17.31
CA GLU A 347 -13.07 -18.71 17.64
C GLU A 347 -12.12 -18.86 16.44
N LYS A 348 -12.04 -20.05 15.84
CA LYS A 348 -11.20 -20.37 14.69
C LYS A 348 -11.50 -19.56 13.42
N GLN A 349 -12.64 -18.88 13.32
CA GLN A 349 -13.01 -18.12 12.12
C GLN A 349 -12.35 -16.75 12.05
N GLY A 350 -11.93 -16.20 13.20
CA GLY A 350 -11.32 -14.89 13.31
C GLY A 350 -9.79 -14.92 13.33
N SER A 351 -9.14 -13.88 12.83
CA SER A 351 -7.69 -13.73 12.89
C SER A 351 -7.19 -13.50 14.32
N ALA A 352 -8.05 -13.04 15.22
CA ALA A 352 -7.76 -13.01 16.65
C ALA A 352 -7.32 -14.40 17.14
N TYR A 353 -7.90 -15.50 16.66
CA TYR A 353 -7.47 -16.85 17.04
C TYR A 353 -6.04 -17.16 16.59
N LEU A 354 -5.54 -16.54 15.52
CA LEU A 354 -4.19 -16.79 15.03
C LEU A 354 -3.10 -16.06 15.83
N ALA A 355 -3.45 -15.02 16.59
CA ALA A 355 -2.50 -14.36 17.48
C ALA A 355 -2.30 -15.15 18.79
N GLN A 356 -1.09 -15.65 19.03
CA GLN A 356 -0.74 -16.49 20.17
C GLN A 356 0.38 -15.91 21.03
N THR A 357 1.40 -15.29 20.43
CA THR A 357 2.54 -14.71 21.18
C THR A 357 2.96 -13.35 20.61
N ALA A 358 3.99 -12.75 21.22
CA ALA A 358 4.64 -11.54 20.72
C ALA A 358 5.26 -11.69 19.32
N ALA A 359 5.35 -12.91 18.77
CA ALA A 359 5.81 -13.17 17.41
C ALA A 359 4.78 -12.84 16.33
N THR A 360 3.51 -12.59 16.69
CA THR A 360 2.49 -12.05 15.77
C THR A 360 2.99 -10.73 15.16
N ALA A 361 2.72 -10.52 13.86
CA ALA A 361 3.21 -9.35 13.14
C ALA A 361 2.67 -8.03 13.75
N PRO A 362 3.49 -6.97 13.84
CA PRO A 362 3.04 -5.63 14.24
C PRO A 362 1.85 -5.14 13.41
N VAL A 363 0.90 -4.45 14.06
CA VAL A 363 -0.35 -4.00 13.41
C VAL A 363 -0.59 -2.50 13.58
N LEU A 364 -0.83 -1.79 12.48
CA LEU A 364 -1.44 -0.47 12.48
C LEU A 364 -2.94 -0.64 12.22
N PHE A 365 -3.78 -0.23 13.16
CA PHE A 365 -5.23 -0.17 12.97
C PHE A 365 -5.63 1.19 12.42
N PHE A 366 -6.53 1.22 11.44
CA PHE A 366 -7.06 2.49 10.93
C PHE A 366 -8.58 2.46 10.77
N TYR A 367 -9.28 3.47 11.30
CA TYR A 367 -10.73 3.57 11.22
C TYR A 367 -11.21 4.99 11.49
N ASN A 368 -12.43 5.32 11.06
CA ASN A 368 -13.12 6.53 11.51
C ASN A 368 -14.09 6.17 12.64
N THR A 369 -14.18 7.03 13.65
CA THR A 369 -15.03 6.81 14.82
C THR A 369 -16.53 6.93 14.51
N ASP A 370 -16.88 7.50 13.36
CA ASP A 370 -18.23 7.61 12.81
C ASP A 370 -18.58 6.48 11.80
N ASP A 371 -17.69 5.50 11.60
CA ASP A 371 -18.03 4.24 10.91
C ASP A 371 -18.99 3.39 11.78
N ALA A 372 -19.49 2.28 11.23
CA ALA A 372 -20.36 1.37 11.94
C ALA A 372 -19.72 0.91 13.26
N HIS A 373 -20.48 1.06 14.35
CA HIS A 373 -19.99 0.89 15.73
C HIS A 373 -19.22 -0.43 15.94
N TYR A 374 -19.71 -1.53 15.37
CA TYR A 374 -19.11 -2.84 15.53
C TYR A 374 -17.68 -2.94 14.98
N TYR A 375 -17.30 -2.17 13.95
CA TYR A 375 -15.92 -2.19 13.43
C TYR A 375 -14.94 -1.62 14.45
N LYS A 376 -15.32 -0.53 15.12
CA LYS A 376 -14.53 0.05 16.21
C LYS A 376 -14.36 -0.94 17.35
N GLU A 377 -15.41 -1.67 17.72
CA GLU A 377 -15.34 -2.70 18.75
C GLU A 377 -14.46 -3.88 18.35
N GLN A 378 -14.58 -4.38 17.11
CA GLN A 378 -13.74 -5.45 16.57
C GLN A 378 -12.25 -5.07 16.59
N ILE A 379 -11.91 -3.87 16.13
CA ILE A 379 -10.56 -3.32 16.22
C ILE A 379 -10.12 -3.25 17.69
N GLY A 380 -10.96 -2.73 18.58
CA GLY A 380 -10.67 -2.63 20.00
C GLY A 380 -10.37 -3.99 20.65
N PHE A 381 -11.16 -5.03 20.35
CA PHE A 381 -10.93 -6.38 20.86
C PHE A 381 -9.62 -6.98 20.35
N PHE A 382 -9.36 -6.86 19.04
CA PHE A 382 -8.15 -7.44 18.48
C PHE A 382 -6.90 -6.69 18.96
N LYS A 383 -6.92 -5.36 18.95
CA LYS A 383 -5.83 -4.54 19.50
C LYS A 383 -5.54 -4.88 20.96
N SER A 384 -6.58 -4.99 21.80
CA SER A 384 -6.41 -5.34 23.22
C SER A 384 -5.74 -6.72 23.38
N LYS A 385 -6.11 -7.69 22.54
CA LYS A 385 -5.44 -9.00 22.52
C LYS A 385 -3.95 -8.88 22.14
N LEU A 386 -3.64 -8.12 21.09
CA LEU A 386 -2.26 -7.90 20.64
C LEU A 386 -1.42 -7.20 21.71
N ASP A 387 -1.96 -6.17 22.36
CA ASP A 387 -1.30 -5.44 23.44
C ASP A 387 -0.99 -6.38 24.63
N LEU A 388 -1.93 -7.27 25.01
CA LEU A 388 -1.72 -8.27 26.05
C LEU A 388 -0.63 -9.30 25.72
N LEU A 389 -0.43 -9.58 24.43
CA LEU A 389 0.64 -10.45 23.94
C LEU A 389 1.99 -9.74 23.79
N GLY A 390 2.04 -8.43 24.00
CA GLY A 390 3.25 -7.62 23.78
C GLY A 390 3.56 -7.37 22.30
N VAL A 391 2.58 -7.52 21.41
CA VAL A 391 2.73 -7.20 19.98
C VAL A 391 2.65 -5.69 19.78
N ALA A 392 3.54 -5.13 18.96
CA ALA A 392 3.52 -3.70 18.68
C ALA A 392 2.25 -3.31 17.90
N THR A 393 1.46 -2.39 18.46
CA THR A 393 0.28 -1.83 17.80
C THR A 393 0.35 -0.32 17.67
N SER A 394 -0.30 0.22 16.64
CA SER A 394 -0.49 1.66 16.45
C SER A 394 -1.87 1.94 15.86
N THR A 395 -2.33 3.18 15.91
CA THR A 395 -3.67 3.57 15.44
C THR A 395 -3.63 4.84 14.59
N LEU A 396 -4.38 4.85 13.49
CA LEU A 396 -4.66 6.02 12.67
C LEU A 396 -6.17 6.24 12.63
N VAL A 397 -6.65 7.25 13.36
CA VAL A 397 -8.08 7.44 13.62
C VAL A 397 -8.56 8.75 13.01
N ASP A 398 -9.80 8.78 12.51
CA ASP A 398 -10.49 9.98 12.01
C ASP A 398 -9.72 10.73 10.90
N TYR A 399 -9.30 9.97 9.88
CA TYR A 399 -8.65 10.51 8.68
C TYR A 399 -9.67 10.92 7.59
N GLY A 400 -10.95 10.61 7.80
CA GLY A 400 -12.06 10.86 6.90
C GLY A 400 -13.39 10.74 7.65
N ASN A 401 -14.44 10.28 6.95
CA ASN A 401 -15.76 10.02 7.54
C ASN A 401 -16.27 8.64 7.12
N GLY A 402 -17.05 8.00 7.99
CA GLY A 402 -17.71 6.73 7.78
C GLY A 402 -16.78 5.59 7.36
N HIS A 403 -17.31 4.66 6.57
CA HIS A 403 -16.59 3.50 6.04
C HIS A 403 -15.69 3.90 4.86
N SER A 404 -14.58 4.58 5.16
CA SER A 404 -13.61 5.08 4.18
C SER A 404 -12.18 4.79 4.59
N ILE A 405 -11.23 5.14 3.71
CA ILE A 405 -9.79 4.90 3.85
C ILE A 405 -8.97 6.20 3.90
N PRO A 406 -7.69 6.16 4.34
CA PRO A 406 -6.82 7.33 4.37
C PRO A 406 -6.54 7.91 2.98
N LYS A 407 -6.83 9.20 2.80
CA LYS A 407 -6.62 9.93 1.52
C LYS A 407 -5.71 11.14 1.67
N THR A 408 -5.61 11.69 2.89
CA THR A 408 -4.82 12.90 3.13
C THR A 408 -3.34 12.57 3.20
N ALA A 409 -2.50 13.51 2.76
CA ALA A 409 -1.05 13.35 2.82
C ALA A 409 -0.56 13.02 4.25
N ALA A 410 -1.14 13.62 5.29
CA ALA A 410 -0.78 13.34 6.67
C ALA A 410 -1.08 11.89 7.07
N ALA A 411 -2.29 11.41 6.76
CA ALA A 411 -2.71 10.05 7.11
C ALA A 411 -1.93 8.99 6.32
N LEU A 412 -1.74 9.21 5.02
CA LEU A 412 -0.91 8.37 4.16
C LEU A 412 0.56 8.36 4.63
N SER A 413 1.11 9.52 5.04
CA SER A 413 2.47 9.61 5.60
C SER A 413 2.66 8.68 6.80
N SER A 414 1.72 8.70 7.75
CA SER A 414 1.74 7.83 8.93
C SER A 414 1.69 6.36 8.54
N MET A 415 0.82 6.00 7.59
CA MET A 415 0.70 4.61 7.12
C MET A 415 1.97 4.12 6.41
N TYR A 416 2.53 4.91 5.49
CA TYR A 416 3.79 4.52 4.85
C TYR A 416 4.99 4.58 5.80
N ALA A 417 4.98 5.43 6.83
CA ALA A 417 6.01 5.44 7.86
C ALA A 417 6.00 4.13 8.66
N PHE A 418 4.81 3.62 8.99
CA PHE A 418 4.65 2.31 9.61
C PHE A 418 5.26 1.21 8.74
N TYR A 419 4.93 1.15 7.44
CA TYR A 419 5.55 0.17 6.55
C TYR A 419 7.07 0.33 6.44
N ARG A 420 7.58 1.55 6.31
CA ARG A 420 9.04 1.78 6.25
C ARG A 420 9.77 1.25 7.47
N ASN A 421 9.17 1.37 8.65
CA ASN A 421 9.75 0.88 9.90
C ASN A 421 9.94 -0.64 9.92
N TYR A 422 9.00 -1.40 9.34
CA TYR A 422 9.00 -2.86 9.42
C TYR A 422 9.46 -3.58 8.14
N LEU A 423 9.37 -2.91 6.99
CA LEU A 423 9.73 -3.48 5.69
C LEU A 423 11.06 -2.99 5.14
N THR A 424 11.61 -1.91 5.70
CA THR A 424 12.94 -1.37 5.36
C THR A 424 13.18 -1.16 3.85
N PRO A 425 12.32 -0.41 3.12
CA PRO A 425 12.49 -0.20 1.68
C PRO A 425 13.73 0.63 1.35
N PRO A 426 14.27 0.50 0.12
CA PRO A 426 15.33 1.37 -0.38
C PRO A 426 14.96 2.86 -0.29
N SER A 427 15.96 3.69 -0.03
CA SER A 427 15.76 5.15 -0.02
C SER A 427 15.53 5.68 -1.43
N LEU A 428 14.49 6.51 -1.57
CA LEU A 428 14.18 7.24 -2.82
C LEU A 428 14.70 8.68 -2.82
N ASP A 429 15.37 9.10 -1.74
CA ASP A 429 15.98 10.42 -1.67
C ASP A 429 16.99 10.54 -2.81
N THR A 430 16.84 11.57 -3.66
CA THR A 430 17.75 11.91 -4.76
C THR A 430 19.05 12.53 -4.28
N ILE A 431 19.32 12.52 -2.96
CA ILE A 431 20.58 13.00 -2.40
C ILE A 431 21.65 11.97 -2.71
N ASP A 432 22.27 12.15 -3.86
CA ASP A 432 23.59 11.65 -4.14
C ASP A 432 24.57 12.30 -3.14
N ILE A 433 24.88 11.58 -2.07
CA ILE A 433 25.83 12.03 -1.03
C ILE A 433 27.25 12.16 -1.62
N THR A 434 27.52 11.54 -2.77
CA THR A 434 28.78 11.73 -3.51
C THR A 434 28.80 13.03 -4.33
N ALA A 435 27.65 13.67 -4.59
CA ALA A 435 27.56 14.95 -5.31
C ALA A 435 27.73 16.20 -4.43
N ILE A 436 27.86 16.07 -3.10
CA ILE A 436 28.12 17.22 -2.19
C ILE A 436 29.64 17.52 -2.06
N HIS A 437 30.49 16.72 -2.68
CA HIS A 437 31.93 17.03 -2.82
C HIS A 437 32.33 17.28 -4.27
N ALA A 438 31.90 18.42 -4.83
CA ALA A 438 32.69 19.19 -5.81
C ALA A 438 31.94 20.47 -6.20
N ASN A 439 32.05 21.51 -5.37
CA ASN A 439 32.26 22.83 -5.94
C ASN A 439 33.71 23.21 -5.60
N PRO A 440 34.67 23.03 -6.52
CA PRO A 440 36.05 23.36 -6.25
C PRO A 440 36.20 24.88 -6.37
N ALA A 441 36.23 25.60 -5.24
CA ALA A 441 37.07 26.81 -5.11
C ALA A 441 37.07 27.49 -3.74
N ILE A 442 36.07 27.33 -2.86
CA ILE A 442 36.07 28.09 -1.59
C ILE A 442 35.51 27.22 -0.44
N PRO A 443 36.31 26.92 0.61
CA PRO A 443 35.79 26.23 1.79
C PRO A 443 34.69 27.09 2.44
N PRO A 444 33.56 26.50 2.89
CA PRO A 444 32.53 27.27 3.57
C PRO A 444 33.15 28.00 4.76
N ALA A 445 32.74 29.25 5.00
CA ALA A 445 33.20 30.09 6.10
C ALA A 445 32.75 29.58 7.49
N PHE A 446 32.30 28.32 7.58
CA PHE A 446 31.83 27.70 8.80
C PHE A 446 31.96 26.17 8.77
N ASP A 447 32.25 25.60 9.94
CA ASP A 447 32.18 24.18 10.26
C ASP A 447 30.90 23.90 11.08
N LEU A 448 30.24 22.79 10.75
CA LEU A 448 29.00 22.37 11.39
C LEU A 448 29.19 21.03 12.10
N GLN A 449 29.03 21.01 13.41
CA GLN A 449 29.07 19.80 14.24
C GLN A 449 27.70 19.59 14.92
N PHE A 450 27.24 18.34 14.93
CA PHE A 450 25.97 17.96 15.52
C PHE A 450 26.19 16.91 16.60
N SER A 451 25.63 17.14 17.80
CA SER A 451 25.53 16.14 18.86
C SER A 451 24.15 15.49 18.79
N THR A 452 24.12 14.20 18.48
CA THR A 452 22.92 13.36 18.49
C THR A 452 22.38 13.12 19.90
N ILE A 453 23.24 13.20 20.92
CA ILE A 453 22.91 12.89 22.32
C ILE A 453 22.14 14.06 22.97
N ASP A 454 22.56 15.31 22.72
CA ASP A 454 22.01 16.49 23.41
C ASP A 454 21.09 17.34 22.52
N ARG A 455 20.88 16.96 21.26
CA ARG A 455 20.19 17.76 20.23
C ARG A 455 20.76 19.17 20.05
N HIS A 456 22.07 19.29 20.19
CA HIS A 456 22.76 20.55 20.01
C HIS A 456 23.50 20.58 18.69
N ILE A 457 23.34 21.69 17.98
CA ILE A 457 24.19 22.05 16.86
C ILE A 457 25.24 23.06 17.32
N SER A 458 26.48 22.83 16.89
CA SER A 458 27.60 23.76 17.08
C SER A 458 28.04 24.24 15.71
N ILE A 459 27.96 25.56 15.51
CA ILE A 459 28.32 26.20 14.25
C ILE A 459 29.56 27.05 14.55
N ARG A 460 30.71 26.64 14.03
CA ARG A 460 31.97 27.37 14.19
C ARG A 460 32.21 28.19 12.93
N PHE A 461 32.41 29.50 13.06
CA PHE A 461 32.75 30.35 11.91
C PHE A 461 34.26 30.38 11.71
N THR A 462 34.72 30.06 10.50
CA THR A 462 36.12 30.20 10.10
C THR A 462 36.36 31.67 9.72
N PRO A 463 37.44 32.31 10.22
CA PRO A 463 37.68 33.72 9.94
C PRO A 463 38.17 33.89 8.51
N ALA A 464 37.29 34.21 7.58
CA ALA A 464 37.67 34.71 6.26
C ALA A 464 36.55 35.56 5.65
N GLY A 465 36.58 36.87 5.92
CA GLY A 465 35.84 37.86 5.14
C GLY A 465 35.11 38.90 5.98
N THR A 466 35.25 40.16 5.60
CA THR A 466 34.58 41.35 6.16
C THR A 466 33.09 41.44 5.81
N ASN A 467 32.46 40.33 5.44
CA ASN A 467 31.06 40.33 5.02
C ASN A 467 30.15 40.35 6.25
N HIS A 468 29.56 41.52 6.50
CA HIS A 468 28.61 41.80 7.58
C HIS A 468 27.21 41.17 7.38
N GLU A 469 27.04 40.25 6.43
CA GLU A 469 25.73 39.63 6.20
C GLU A 469 25.41 38.59 7.29
N PRO A 470 24.19 38.64 7.88
CA PRO A 470 23.77 37.69 8.89
C PRO A 470 23.62 36.30 8.28
N ALA A 471 24.13 35.29 8.98
CA ALA A 471 23.88 33.90 8.65
C ALA A 471 22.49 33.49 9.17
N ARG A 472 21.82 32.60 8.44
CA ARG A 472 20.48 32.08 8.75
C ARG A 472 20.51 30.58 8.88
N LEU A 473 20.09 30.07 10.03
CA LEU A 473 19.80 28.66 10.27
C LEU A 473 18.29 28.43 10.21
N ARG A 474 17.82 27.63 9.24
CA ARG A 474 16.43 27.19 9.12
C ARG A 474 16.34 25.73 9.57
N MET A 475 15.32 25.42 10.34
CA MET A 475 15.02 24.09 10.87
C MET A 475 13.67 23.65 10.31
N LEU A 476 13.64 22.48 9.69
CA LEU A 476 12.48 21.97 8.98
C LEU A 476 12.10 20.60 9.54
N ASP A 477 10.80 20.31 9.56
CA ASP A 477 10.29 18.98 9.91
C ASP A 477 10.45 17.98 8.75
N VAL A 478 10.03 16.73 8.98
CA VAL A 478 10.07 15.66 7.98
C VAL A 478 9.24 15.96 6.71
N ALA A 479 8.26 16.85 6.81
CA ALA A 479 7.43 17.32 5.70
C ALA A 479 8.01 18.58 5.02
N GLY A 480 9.19 19.04 5.43
CA GLY A 480 9.81 20.27 4.92
C GLY A 480 9.17 21.56 5.44
N ARG A 481 8.28 21.49 6.44
CA ARG A 481 7.68 22.68 7.05
C ARG A 481 8.68 23.34 7.97
N GLN A 482 8.74 24.67 7.90
CA GLN A 482 9.65 25.46 8.71
C GLN A 482 9.20 25.48 10.17
N LEU A 483 9.99 24.82 11.02
CA LEU A 483 9.81 24.82 12.46
C LEU A 483 10.37 26.10 13.08
N GLN A 484 11.58 26.49 12.66
CA GLN A 484 12.25 27.65 13.23
C GLN A 484 13.27 28.25 12.26
N VAL A 485 13.49 29.55 12.37
CA VAL A 485 14.58 30.25 11.68
C VAL A 485 15.29 31.17 12.66
N ILE A 486 16.61 31.14 12.63
CA ILE A 486 17.45 31.99 13.47
C ILE A 486 18.43 32.71 12.58
N SER A 487 18.53 34.01 12.77
CA SER A 487 19.56 34.84 12.15
C SER A 487 20.60 35.20 13.21
N PHE A 488 21.88 35.10 12.87
CA PHE A 488 22.96 35.52 13.74
C PHE A 488 24.06 36.21 12.94
N ASN A 489 24.71 37.19 13.57
CA ASN A 489 25.86 37.85 12.99
C ASN A 489 27.09 36.97 13.19
N PRO A 490 27.80 36.58 12.12
CA PRO A 490 28.98 35.73 12.23
C PRO A 490 30.16 36.57 12.73
N GLY A 491 30.23 36.74 14.05
CA GLY A 491 31.46 37.14 14.73
C GLY A 491 32.43 35.95 14.83
N ARG A 492 33.67 36.19 15.28
CA ARG A 492 34.57 35.10 15.68
C ARG A 492 33.93 34.32 16.84
N GLY A 493 33.67 33.03 16.67
CA GLY A 493 33.16 32.18 17.73
C GLY A 493 32.43 30.93 17.26
N THR A 494 31.90 30.18 18.23
CA THR A 494 31.01 29.04 18.02
C THR A 494 29.63 29.42 18.53
N VAL A 495 28.60 29.25 17.70
CA VAL A 495 27.20 29.37 18.13
C VAL A 495 26.67 27.99 18.44
N HIS A 496 26.08 27.85 19.62
CA HIS A 496 25.39 26.63 20.04
C HIS A 496 23.89 26.85 20.01
N HIS A 497 23.14 25.92 19.44
CA HIS A 497 21.69 25.98 19.43
C HIS A 497 21.07 24.62 19.67
N ARG A 498 20.02 24.59 20.50
CA ARG A 498 19.23 23.38 20.74
C ARG A 498 18.16 23.27 19.67
N LEU A 499 18.07 22.13 19.02
CA LEU A 499 17.10 21.92 17.95
C LEU A 499 15.72 21.53 18.52
N PRO A 500 14.61 22.07 17.96
CA PRO A 500 13.26 21.59 18.23
C PRO A 500 13.13 20.09 18.00
N ASP A 501 12.21 19.44 18.71
CA ASP A 501 12.20 17.98 18.75
C ASP A 501 11.88 17.32 17.39
N ASP A 502 11.15 18.04 16.54
CA ASP A 502 10.74 17.56 15.23
C ASP A 502 11.70 17.96 14.11
N THR A 503 12.86 18.55 14.43
CA THR A 503 13.82 19.00 13.42
C THR A 503 14.42 17.81 12.69
N PHE A 504 14.15 17.73 11.40
CA PHE A 504 14.63 16.68 10.51
C PHE A 504 15.67 17.19 9.51
N ILE A 505 15.55 18.44 9.09
CA ILE A 505 16.49 19.09 8.17
C ILE A 505 16.93 20.41 8.79
N ILE A 506 18.23 20.68 8.68
CA ILE A 506 18.81 21.98 8.96
C ILE A 506 19.39 22.58 7.68
N GLU A 507 19.17 23.87 7.50
CA GLU A 507 19.70 24.65 6.40
C GLU A 507 20.41 25.87 6.97
N LEU A 508 21.73 25.94 6.79
CA LEU A 508 22.54 27.08 7.17
C LEU A 508 22.93 27.86 5.92
N SER A 509 22.67 29.16 5.89
CA SER A 509 22.99 30.03 4.76
C SER A 509 23.64 31.33 5.20
N GLN A 510 24.53 31.87 4.39
CA GLN A 510 25.09 33.22 4.54
C GLN A 510 25.37 33.79 3.15
N GLY A 511 24.67 34.86 2.78
CA GLY A 511 24.66 35.36 1.41
C GLY A 511 24.25 34.28 0.41
N ARG A 512 25.15 33.94 -0.53
CA ARG A 512 24.92 32.88 -1.54
C ARG A 512 25.41 31.49 -1.10
N ASN A 513 26.12 31.39 0.03
CA ASN A 513 26.61 30.12 0.52
C ASN A 513 25.53 29.41 1.33
N ARG A 514 25.32 28.11 1.09
CA ARG A 514 24.31 27.29 1.79
C ARG A 514 24.83 25.89 2.06
N ILE A 515 24.56 25.38 3.25
CA ILE A 515 24.73 23.97 3.64
C ILE A 515 23.37 23.45 4.11
N VAL A 516 22.98 22.27 3.64
CA VAL A 516 21.79 21.57 4.09
C VAL A 516 22.21 20.22 4.66
N ARG A 517 21.69 19.83 5.83
CA ARG A 517 21.90 18.50 6.40
C ARG A 517 20.61 17.91 6.92
N LYS A 518 20.40 16.62 6.60
CA LYS A 518 19.39 15.77 7.23
C LYS A 518 19.94 15.27 8.57
N LEU A 519 19.12 15.30 9.60
CA LEU A 519 19.46 14.78 10.91
C LEU A 519 18.99 13.32 11.01
N PRO A 520 19.75 12.45 11.68
CA PRO A 520 19.30 11.09 11.93
C PRO A 520 18.01 11.09 12.77
N PRO A 521 17.09 10.14 12.54
CA PRO A 521 15.91 9.98 13.40
C PRO A 521 16.35 9.68 14.84
N ILE A 522 15.58 10.19 15.81
CA ILE A 522 15.82 9.90 17.22
C ILE A 522 15.53 8.42 17.45
N VAL A 523 16.54 7.68 17.88
CA VAL A 523 16.33 6.38 18.51
C VAL A 523 16.16 6.68 19.98
N LEU A 524 14.91 6.71 20.46
CA LEU A 524 14.60 6.78 21.89
C LEU A 524 14.84 5.42 22.54
#